data_AF-A0A0E0M2A5-F1
#
_entry.id   AF-A0A0E0M2A5-F1
#
_cell.length_a   1.000
_cell.length_b   1.000
_cell.length_c   1.000
_cell.angle_alpha   90.00
_cell.angle_beta   90.00
_cell.angle_gamma   90.00
#
_symmetry.space_group_name_H-M   'P 1'
#
loop_
_entity.id
_entity.type
_entity.pdbx_description
1 polymer ?
#
loop_
_entity_poly.entity_id
_entity_poly.type
_entity_poly.pdbx_seq_one_letter_code
_entity_poly.pdbx_strand_id
1 'polypeptide(L)'
;MESHQLLLPGRLLLYLGAIATLAAADVAIPAGRPPAGCRTRCGDVDIPYPFGIFDSDRPDCAYHSGFQLNCTSVNGTARPMF
;
A
#
# COMPACT_ATOMS: atom_id res chain seq x y z
N MET A 1 3.04 -11.76 56.06
CA MET A 1 3.06 -12.46 54.76
C MET A 1 1.75 -12.10 54.04
N GLU A 2 1.57 -12.31 52.74
CA GLU A 2 0.31 -12.08 51.98
C GLU A 2 0.00 -10.70 51.36
N SER A 3 0.86 -9.65 51.42
CA SER A 3 0.61 -8.42 50.61
C SER A 3 1.35 -8.44 49.27
N HIS A 4 2.61 -8.88 49.26
CA HIS A 4 3.44 -8.95 48.05
C HIS A 4 3.02 -10.03 47.04
N GLN A 5 2.34 -11.10 47.51
CA GLN A 5 1.87 -12.22 46.68
C GLN A 5 0.70 -11.84 45.77
N LEU A 6 -0.09 -10.81 46.14
CA LEU A 6 -1.23 -10.35 45.35
C LEU A 6 -0.84 -9.25 44.34
N LEU A 7 0.26 -8.53 44.59
CA LEU A 7 0.79 -7.50 43.69
C LEU A 7 1.43 -8.10 42.42
N LEU A 8 2.10 -9.25 42.53
CA LEU A 8 2.74 -9.93 41.39
C LEU A 8 1.75 -10.38 40.30
N PRO A 9 0.67 -11.13 40.61
CA PRO A 9 -0.29 -11.57 39.59
C PRO A 9 -1.05 -10.39 38.99
N GLY A 10 -1.37 -9.36 39.77
CA GLY A 10 -2.00 -8.14 39.26
C GLY A 10 -1.13 -7.40 38.25
N ARG A 11 0.16 -7.24 38.54
CA ARG A 11 1.11 -6.64 37.58
C ARG A 11 1.29 -7.49 36.33
N LEU A 12 1.40 -8.81 36.47
CA LEU A 12 1.50 -9.73 35.34
C LEU A 12 0.27 -9.65 34.44
N LEU A 13 -0.93 -9.62 35.02
CA LEU A 13 -2.20 -9.44 34.30
C LEU A 13 -2.25 -8.10 33.56
N LEU A 14 -1.79 -7.01 34.19
CA LEU A 14 -1.69 -5.69 33.55
C LEU A 14 -0.71 -5.68 32.38
N TYR A 15 0.45 -6.35 32.50
CA TYR A 15 1.41 -6.48 31.40
C TYR A 15 0.82 -7.30 30.25
N LEU A 16 0.19 -8.45 30.53
CA LEU A 16 -0.40 -9.30 29.49
C LEU A 16 -1.55 -8.60 28.75
N GLY A 17 -2.39 -7.82 29.46
CA GLY A 17 -3.43 -7.01 28.84
C GLY A 17 -2.90 -5.87 27.96
N ALA A 18 -1.78 -5.26 28.34
CA ALA A 18 -1.15 -4.20 27.55
C ALA A 18 -0.51 -4.70 26.24
N ILE A 19 -0.05 -5.96 26.20
CA ILE A 19 0.57 -6.55 25.00
C ILE A 19 -0.52 -7.02 24.00
N ALA A 20 -1.74 -7.28 24.47
CA ALA A 20 -2.84 -7.80 23.66
C ALA A 20 -3.44 -6.79 22.66
N THR A 21 -3.03 -5.52 22.67
CA THR A 21 -3.60 -4.48 21.79
C THR A 21 -2.84 -4.26 20.48
N LEU A 22 -1.77 -5.01 20.20
CA LEU A 22 -0.93 -4.80 19.01
C LEU A 22 -1.33 -5.60 17.76
N ALA A 23 -2.38 -6.43 17.83
CA ALA A 23 -2.74 -7.30 16.72
C ALA A 23 -3.84 -6.71 15.84
N ALA A 24 -3.50 -6.53 14.56
CA ALA A 24 -4.33 -6.16 13.41
C ALA A 24 -4.74 -4.68 13.28
N ALA A 25 -3.75 -3.84 12.93
CA ALA A 25 -4.03 -2.71 12.04
C ALA A 25 -3.64 -3.15 10.62
N ASP A 26 -4.63 -3.48 9.80
CA ASP A 26 -4.46 -3.49 8.35
C ASP A 26 -4.25 -2.04 7.91
N VAL A 27 -3.00 -1.66 7.63
CA VAL A 27 -2.74 -0.41 6.91
C VAL A 27 -3.27 -0.60 5.50
N ALA A 28 -4.55 -0.29 5.30
CA ALA A 28 -5.09 -0.08 3.98
C ALA A 28 -4.33 1.11 3.37
N ILE A 29 -3.38 0.82 2.48
CA ILE A 29 -2.84 1.86 1.61
C ILE A 29 -4.03 2.32 0.76
N PRO A 30 -4.51 3.57 0.90
CA PRO A 30 -5.57 4.03 0.04
C PRO A 30 -5.05 3.90 -1.39
N ALA A 31 -5.67 3.01 -2.17
CA ALA A 31 -5.48 2.98 -3.61
C ALA A 31 -5.99 4.34 -4.11
N GLY A 32 -5.09 5.30 -4.26
CA GLY A 32 -5.42 6.60 -4.80
C GLY A 32 -6.06 6.43 -6.18
N ARG A 33 -6.76 7.46 -6.64
CA ARG A 33 -7.20 7.49 -8.04
C ARG A 33 -6.20 8.34 -8.81
N PRO A 34 -5.72 7.90 -9.98
CA PRO A 34 -4.90 8.78 -10.81
C PRO A 34 -5.74 10.01 -11.24
N PRO A 35 -5.10 11.13 -11.59
CA PRO A 35 -5.78 12.29 -12.12
C PRO A 35 -6.71 11.96 -13.30
N ALA A 36 -7.75 12.77 -13.49
CA ALA A 36 -8.74 12.55 -14.54
C ALA A 36 -8.10 12.61 -15.94
N GLY A 37 -8.43 11.61 -16.78
CA GLY A 37 -7.91 11.51 -18.14
C GLY A 37 -6.56 10.78 -18.26
N CYS A 38 -6.03 10.26 -17.16
CA CYS A 38 -4.89 9.34 -17.21
C CYS A 38 -5.29 7.99 -17.80
N ARG A 39 -4.41 7.43 -18.63
CA ARG A 39 -4.56 6.04 -19.09
C ARG A 39 -4.31 5.10 -17.92
N THR A 40 -5.31 4.26 -17.61
CA THR A 40 -5.27 3.33 -16.47
C THR A 40 -5.10 1.87 -16.90
N ARG A 41 -4.88 1.59 -18.18
CA ARG A 41 -4.72 0.21 -18.69
C ARG A 41 -3.62 0.14 -19.73
N CYS A 42 -2.80 -0.91 -19.66
CA CYS A 42 -1.79 -1.24 -20.67
C CYS A 42 -1.98 -2.69 -21.10
N GLY A 43 -2.44 -2.89 -22.34
CA GLY A 43 -2.87 -4.21 -22.80
C GLY A 43 -4.04 -4.72 -21.96
N ASP A 44 -3.85 -5.87 -21.31
CA ASP A 44 -4.87 -6.50 -20.46
C ASP A 44 -4.67 -6.27 -18.96
N VAL A 45 -3.77 -5.35 -18.59
CA VAL A 45 -3.43 -5.07 -17.20
C VAL A 45 -3.94 -3.68 -16.80
N ASP A 46 -4.77 -3.64 -15.76
CA ASP A 46 -5.13 -2.39 -15.09
C ASP A 46 -3.95 -1.88 -14.25
N ILE A 47 -3.69 -0.58 -14.35
CA ILE A 47 -2.58 0.11 -13.68
C ILE A 47 -3.14 0.83 -12.45
N PRO A 48 -2.90 0.32 -11.23
CA PRO A 48 -3.34 0.97 -10.02
C PRO A 48 -2.44 2.17 -9.70
N TYR A 49 -3.01 3.23 -9.15
CA TYR A 49 -2.21 4.26 -8.48
C TYR A 49 -1.44 3.62 -7.30
N PRO A 50 -0.17 3.98 -7.04
CA PRO A 50 0.55 5.18 -7.45
C PRO A 50 1.24 5.11 -8.82
N PHE A 51 1.08 4.01 -9.55
CA PHE A 51 1.68 3.83 -10.88
C PHE A 51 0.95 4.63 -11.96
N GLY A 52 1.69 5.10 -12.96
CA GLY A 52 1.13 5.89 -14.05
C GLY A 52 1.85 5.65 -15.36
N ILE A 53 1.10 5.48 -16.44
CA ILE A 53 1.69 5.30 -17.77
C ILE A 53 2.22 6.65 -18.26
N PHE A 54 3.46 6.67 -18.77
CA PHE A 54 4.03 7.85 -19.42
C PHE A 54 3.17 8.27 -20.61
N ASP A 55 2.81 9.54 -20.63
CA ASP A 55 2.08 10.21 -21.68
C ASP A 55 2.64 11.64 -21.78
N SER A 56 3.07 12.05 -22.97
CA SER A 56 3.65 13.38 -23.19
C SER A 56 2.66 14.51 -22.94
N ASP A 57 1.37 14.26 -23.17
CA ASP A 57 0.31 15.23 -22.92
C ASP A 57 -0.12 15.25 -21.45
N ARG A 58 0.20 14.19 -20.69
CA ARG A 58 -0.20 13.96 -19.29
C ARG A 58 0.94 13.37 -18.44
N PRO A 59 1.94 14.19 -18.05
CA PRO A 59 3.10 13.71 -17.30
C PRO A 59 2.80 13.38 -15.82
N ASP A 60 1.63 13.76 -15.30
CA ASP A 60 1.23 13.71 -13.89
C ASP A 60 0.38 12.48 -13.51
N CYS A 61 0.40 11.43 -14.33
CA CYS A 61 -0.40 10.23 -14.08
C CYS A 61 0.17 9.25 -13.05
N ALA A 62 1.45 9.38 -12.72
CA ALA A 62 2.08 8.64 -11.63
C ALA A 62 2.20 9.56 -10.41
N TYR A 63 2.18 8.99 -9.19
CA TYR A 63 2.39 9.79 -7.98
C TYR A 63 3.75 10.52 -7.99
N HIS A 64 4.77 9.86 -8.54
CA HIS A 64 6.08 10.46 -8.82
C HIS A 64 6.80 9.68 -9.94
N SER A 65 7.93 10.20 -10.42
CA SER A 65 8.67 9.63 -11.57
C SER A 65 9.09 8.16 -11.39
N GLY A 66 9.50 7.74 -10.20
CA GLY A 66 9.81 6.32 -9.92
C GLY A 66 8.63 5.34 -10.00
N PHE A 67 7.39 5.82 -10.14
CA PHE A 67 6.21 4.99 -10.41
C PHE A 67 5.71 5.13 -11.86
N GLN A 68 6.46 5.84 -12.69
CA GLN A 68 6.15 5.99 -14.10
C GLN A 68 6.52 4.70 -14.84
N LEU A 69 5.67 4.31 -15.79
CA LEU A 69 5.90 3.13 -16.61
C LEU A 69 5.60 3.41 -18.07
N ASN A 70 6.33 2.75 -18.96
CA ASN A 70 6.08 2.74 -20.39
C ASN A 70 5.13 1.59 -20.74
N CYS A 71 4.23 1.83 -21.69
CA CYS A 71 3.39 0.77 -22.24
C CYS A 71 4.01 0.30 -23.56
N THR A 72 4.74 -0.82 -23.52
CA THR A 72 5.55 -1.31 -24.64
C THR A 72 4.89 -2.52 -25.30
N SER A 73 4.93 -2.59 -26.64
CA SER A 73 4.50 -3.78 -27.38
C SER A 73 5.62 -4.81 -27.45
N VAL A 74 5.37 -6.01 -26.93
CA VAL A 74 6.28 -7.16 -26.98
C VAL A 74 5.56 -8.28 -27.71
N ASN A 75 6.06 -8.68 -28.88
CA ASN A 75 5.43 -9.69 -29.75
C ASN A 75 3.94 -9.42 -30.04
N GLY A 76 3.56 -8.14 -30.19
CA GLY A 76 2.18 -7.74 -30.45
C GLY A 76 1.29 -7.62 -29.19
N THR A 77 1.83 -7.94 -28.01
CA THR A 77 1.12 -7.76 -26.73
C THR A 77 1.65 -6.53 -26.00
N ALA A 78 0.77 -5.60 -25.64
CA ALA A 78 1.14 -4.43 -24.84
C ALA A 78 1.37 -4.83 -23.37
N ARG A 79 2.47 -4.35 -22.78
CA ARG A 79 2.90 -4.69 -21.41
C ARG A 79 3.46 -3.46 -20.70
N PRO A 80 3.16 -3.29 -19.40
CA PRO A 80 3.75 -2.22 -18.59
C PRO A 80 5.23 -2.53 -18.28
N MET A 81 6.10 -1.55 -18.49
CA MET A 81 7.54 -1.61 -18.24
C MET A 81 7.96 -0.42 -17.38
N PHE A 82 8.67 -0.67 -16.28
CA PHE A 82 9.24 0.38 -15.44
C PHE A 82 10.44 1.06 -16.10
#